data_AF-A0A9E0RRI4-F1
#
_entry.id   AF-A0A9E0RRI4-F1
#
_cell.length_a   1.000
_cell.length_b   1.000
_cell.length_c   1.000
_cell.angle_alpha   90.00
_cell.angle_beta   90.00
_cell.angle_gamma   90.00
#
_symmetry.space_group_name_H-M   'P 1'
#
loop_
_entity.id
_entity.type
_entity.pdbx_description
1 polymer ?
#
loop_
_entity_poly.entity_id
_entity_poly.type
_entity_poly.pdbx_seq_one_letter_code
_entity_poly.pdbx_strand_id
1 'polypeptide(L)' 'KTPYSFSTDPALKGAPDGHVMDIREVRLSVGAGFVVAICGDVMTMPGLPKAPASEKIDVVDGQIVGLF' A
#
# COMPACT_ATOMS: atom_id res chain seq x y z
N LYS A 1 0.06 -0.21 9.51
CA LYS A 1 -1.40 -0.05 9.68
C LYS A 1 -2.07 0.04 8.32
N THR A 2 -3.35 -0.34 8.21
CA THR A 2 -4.13 -0.13 6.97
C THR A 2 -4.37 1.38 6.73
N PRO A 3 -4.38 1.85 5.47
CA PRO A 3 -4.73 3.25 5.17
C PRO A 3 -6.24 3.52 5.26
N TYR A 4 -7.07 2.46 5.30
CA TYR A 4 -8.53 2.57 5.22
C TYR A 4 -9.23 2.82 6.56
N SER A 5 -8.51 2.67 7.68
CA SER A 5 -9.04 2.84 9.03
C SER A 5 -8.02 3.50 9.96
N PHE A 6 -8.51 4.10 11.04
CA PHE A 6 -7.67 4.49 12.19
C PHE A 6 -7.21 3.28 13.00
N SER A 7 -7.95 2.17 12.97
CA SER A 7 -7.56 0.91 13.58
C SER A 7 -6.64 0.07 12.68
N THR A 8 -6.29 -1.13 13.15
CA THR A 8 -5.63 -2.16 12.33
C THR A 8 -6.58 -2.89 11.39
N ASP A 9 -7.91 -2.75 11.56
CA ASP A 9 -8.95 -3.39 10.75
C ASP A 9 -9.50 -2.44 9.66
N PRO A 10 -9.37 -2.78 8.36
CA PRO A 10 -9.91 -1.99 7.24
C PRO A 10 -11.44 -1.80 7.26
N ALA A 11 -12.20 -2.67 7.93
CA ALA A 11 -13.66 -2.61 7.95
C ALA A 11 -14.22 -1.56 8.91
N LEU A 12 -13.44 -1.16 9.93
CA LEU A 12 -13.83 -0.18 10.93
C LEU A 12 -13.69 1.24 10.37
N LYS A 13 -14.76 1.78 9.81
CA LYS A 13 -14.82 3.13 9.22
C LYS A 13 -15.22 4.18 10.25
N GLY A 14 -14.93 5.45 9.96
CA GLY A 14 -15.23 6.58 10.85
C GLY A 14 -14.14 6.80 11.89
N ALA A 15 -14.52 7.07 13.14
CA ALA A 15 -13.61 7.25 14.26
C ALA A 15 -13.80 6.12 15.29
N PRO A 16 -13.19 4.93 15.07
CA PRO A 16 -13.24 3.85 16.05
C PRO A 16 -12.38 4.20 17.27
N ASP A 17 -12.97 4.20 18.47
CA ASP A 17 -12.29 4.39 19.75
C ASP A 17 -12.07 3.05 20.48
N GLY A 18 -11.05 2.96 21.34
CA GLY A 18 -10.78 1.77 22.17
C GLY A 18 -10.26 0.55 21.42
N HIS A 19 -9.82 0.69 20.16
CA HIS A 19 -9.25 -0.41 19.38
C HIS A 19 -7.81 -0.72 19.81
N VAL A 20 -7.46 -2.01 19.82
CA VAL A 20 -6.09 -2.46 20.12
C VAL A 20 -5.26 -2.43 18.83
N MET A 21 -4.10 -1.77 18.89
CA MET A 21 -3.14 -1.77 17.79
C MET A 21 -2.07 -2.84 18.01
N ASP A 22 -2.23 -3.98 17.34
CA ASP A 22 -1.21 -5.03 17.37
C ASP A 22 -0.01 -4.66 16.49
N ILE A 23 1.18 -4.64 17.09
CA ILE A 23 2.45 -4.43 16.38
C ILE A 23 3.06 -5.79 16.10
N ARG A 24 3.20 -6.16 14.82
CA ARG A 24 3.76 -7.44 14.40
C ARG A 24 5.29 -7.43 14.35
N GLU A 25 5.86 -6.38 13.79
CA GLU A 25 7.31 -6.26 13.63
C GLU A 25 7.74 -4.80 13.72
N VAL A 26 9.01 -4.59 14.08
CA VAL A 26 9.64 -3.28 14.19
C VAL A 26 10.91 -3.30 13.35
N ARG A 27 11.04 -2.38 12.39
CA ARG A 27 12.22 -2.25 11.54
C ARG A 27 12.92 -0.93 11.81
N LEU A 28 14.23 -1.00 12.03
CA LEU A 28 15.06 0.18 12.26
C LEU A 28 15.54 0.75 10.91
N SER A 29 15.13 1.98 10.58
CA SER A 29 15.59 2.69 9.39
C SER A 29 16.65 3.73 9.78
N VAL A 30 17.86 3.25 10.11
CA VAL A 30 18.96 4.07 10.66
C VAL A 30 19.30 5.24 9.75
N GLY A 31 19.39 5.03 8.43
CA GLY A 31 19.72 6.09 7.47
C GLY A 31 18.65 7.19 7.38
N ALA A 32 17.39 6.86 7.64
CA ALA A 32 16.28 7.81 7.59
C ALA A 32 15.94 8.42 8.97
N GLY A 33 16.53 7.88 10.05
CA GLY A 33 16.37 8.41 11.41
C GLY A 33 15.05 8.04 12.10
N PHE A 34 14.34 7.00 11.64
CA PHE A 34 13.08 6.58 12.27
C PHE A 34 12.94 5.05 12.40
N VAL A 35 12.00 4.65 13.27
CA VAL A 35 11.61 3.27 13.52
C VAL A 35 10.27 3.01 12.84
N VAL A 36 10.19 1.96 12.02
CA VAL A 36 8.97 1.55 11.33
C VAL A 36 8.28 0.47 12.15
N ALA A 37 7.15 0.80 12.77
CA ALA A 37 6.28 -0.18 13.43
C ALA A 37 5.23 -0.69 12.43
N ILE A 38 5.26 -1.99 12.16
CA ILE A 38 4.37 -2.64 11.20
C ILE A 38 3.25 -3.34 11.98
N CYS A 39 2.02 -2.85 11.78
CA CYS A 39 0.84 -3.26 12.54
C CYS A 39 -0.10 -4.19 11.74
N GLY A 40 0.41 -4.88 10.72
CA GLY A 40 -0.38 -5.68 9.79
C GLY A 40 0.39 -5.89 8.48
N ASP A 41 -0.26 -6.47 7.48
CA ASP A 41 0.39 -6.69 6.18
C ASP A 41 0.53 -5.39 5.40
N VAL A 42 1.78 -5.05 5.09
CA VAL A 42 2.13 -3.93 4.23
C VAL A 42 2.69 -4.49 2.95
N MET A 43 1.98 -4.28 1.83
CA MET A 43 2.45 -4.68 0.51
C MET A 43 3.63 -3.80 0.08
N THR A 44 4.83 -4.36 0.10
CA THR A 44 6.05 -3.69 -0.39
C THR A 44 6.34 -3.97 -1.87
N MET A 45 5.67 -4.97 -2.46
CA MET A 45 5.83 -5.36 -3.86
C MET A 45 4.45 -5.64 -4.46
N PRO A 46 3.82 -4.69 -5.16
CA PRO A 46 2.55 -4.92 -5.81
C PRO A 46 2.73 -5.87 -7.00
N GLY A 47 1.84 -6.87 -7.11
CA GLY A 47 1.78 -7.75 -8.27
C GLY A 47 1.04 -7.10 -9.45
N LEU A 48 1.16 -7.73 -10.62
CA LEU A 48 0.38 -7.35 -11.80
C LEU A 48 -1.07 -7.89 -11.68
N PRO A 49 -2.08 -7.11 -12.12
CA PRO A 49 -3.46 -7.59 -12.18
C PRO A 49 -3.66 -8.59 -13.32
N LYS A 50 -4.80 -9.30 -13.33
CA LYS A 50 -5.14 -10.32 -14.34
C LYS A 50 -5.02 -9.82 -15.79
N ALA A 51 -5.41 -8.56 -16.03
CA ALA A 51 -5.23 -7.88 -17.31
C ALA A 51 -4.29 -6.69 -17.06
N PRO A 52 -2.98 -6.83 -17.30
CA PRO A 52 -2.01 -5.78 -17.03
C PRO A 52 -2.17 -4.64 -18.04
N ALA A 53 -2.03 -3.39 -17.57
CA ALA A 53 -2.12 -2.21 -18.44
C ALA A 53 -1.09 -2.25 -19.59
N SER A 54 0.01 -2.98 -19.41
CA SER A 54 1.04 -3.20 -20.44
C SER A 54 0.52 -3.80 -21.74
N GLU A 55 -0.56 -4.59 -21.72
CA GLU A 55 -1.17 -5.13 -22.94
C GLU A 55 -1.77 -4.04 -23.84
N LYS A 56 -2.08 -2.87 -23.27
CA LYS A 56 -2.70 -1.74 -23.96
C LYS A 56 -1.72 -0.60 -24.24
N ILE A 57 -0.49 -0.71 -23.73
CA ILE A 57 0.55 0.29 -23.96
C ILE A 57 1.15 0.04 -25.35
N ASP A 58 1.09 1.05 -26.22
CA ASP A 58 1.63 0.96 -27.56
C ASP A 58 2.15 2.33 -28.04
N VAL A 59 2.86 2.34 -29.17
CA VAL A 59 3.35 3.55 -29.85
C VAL A 59 2.65 3.69 -31.19
N VAL A 60 1.79 4.70 -31.30
CA VAL A 60 1.05 5.03 -32.53
C VAL A 60 1.47 6.42 -32.98
N ASP A 61 1.96 6.55 -34.22
CA ASP A 61 2.41 7.82 -34.81
C ASP A 61 3.43 8.60 -33.95
N GLY A 62 4.29 7.86 -33.24
CA GLY A 62 5.30 8.43 -32.34
C GLY A 62 4.75 8.91 -30.99
N GLN A 63 3.47 8.68 -30.69
CA GLN A 63 2.86 8.95 -29.40
C GLN A 63 2.57 7.66 -28.63
N ILE A 64 2.76 7.71 -27.31
CA ILE A 64 2.46 6.58 -26.43
C ILE A 64 0.97 6.60 -26.07
N VAL A 65 0.27 5.50 -26.34
CA VAL A 65 -1.15 5.31 -26.01
C VAL A 65 -1.31 4.27 -24.90
N GLY A 66 -2.40 4.34 -24.13
CA GLY A 66 -2.74 3.35 -23.08
C GLY A 66 -1.99 3.50 -21.75
N LEU A 67 -1.27 4.60 -21.55
CA LEU A 67 -0.50 4.90 -20.34
C LEU A 67 -1.31 5.65 -19.26
N PHE A 68 -2.43 6.26 -19.65
CA PHE A 68 -3.39 6.98 -18.83
C PHE A 68 -4.82 6.73 -19.30
#